data_AF-A0A8T8K618-F1
#
_entry.id   AF-A0A8T8K618-F1
#
_cell.length_a   1.000
_cell.length_b   1.000
_cell.length_c   1.000
_cell.angle_alpha   90.00
_cell.angle_beta   90.00
_cell.angle_gamma   90.00
#
_symmetry.space_group_name_H-M   'P 1'
#
loop_
_entity.id
_entity.type
_entity.pdbx_description
1 polymer ?
#
loop_
_entity_poly.entity_id
_entity_poly.type
_entity_poly.pdbx_seq_one_letter_code
_entity_poly.pdbx_strand_id
1 'polypeptide(L)'
;MRTEEAKVTLGVEEVKLIDKKLRTKIIKIEKPLIILEEKTIFSTGHKVKVVDADDFEKLGKIIKDFREDKKTLIQQLTIMEDILEDKKNYIHQLEIEKERLKETTSGGRLGRIKNIL
;
A
#
# COMPACT_ATOMS: atom_id res chain seq x y z
N MET A 1 -16.02 -19.45 -5.26
CA MET A 1 -14.76 -20.16 -4.95
C MET A 1 -15.09 -21.35 -4.06
N ARG A 2 -15.01 -22.56 -4.61
CA ARG A 2 -15.05 -23.77 -3.80
C ARG A 2 -13.61 -24.09 -3.45
N THR A 3 -13.33 -24.35 -2.19
CA THR A 3 -12.00 -24.77 -1.74
C THR A 3 -12.13 -26.15 -1.15
N GLU A 4 -11.33 -27.09 -1.63
CA GLU A 4 -11.27 -28.43 -1.07
C GLU A 4 -10.12 -28.51 -0.08
N GLU A 5 -10.33 -29.20 1.04
CA GLU A 5 -9.25 -29.50 1.98
C GLU A 5 -8.52 -30.76 1.51
N ALA A 6 -7.22 -30.63 1.23
CA ALA A 6 -6.34 -31.74 0.94
C ALA A 6 -5.30 -31.89 2.05
N LYS A 7 -4.85 -33.12 2.28
CA LYS A 7 -3.65 -33.39 3.09
C LYS A 7 -2.47 -33.60 2.17
N VAL A 8 -1.37 -32.90 2.46
CA VAL A 8 -0.13 -32.98 1.68
C VAL A 8 1.05 -33.35 2.56
N THR A 9 1.98 -34.08 1.97
CA THR A 9 3.31 -34.34 2.55
C THR A 9 4.31 -33.37 1.94
N LEU A 10 5.32 -32.94 2.68
CA LEU A 10 6.36 -32.06 2.14
C LEU A 10 7.46 -32.91 1.48
N GLY A 11 7.57 -32.82 0.16
CA GLY A 11 8.74 -33.29 -0.57
C GLY A 11 9.84 -32.24 -0.53
N VAL A 12 11.11 -32.65 -0.48
CA VAL A 12 12.25 -31.72 -0.58
C VAL A 12 12.89 -31.91 -1.94
N GLU A 13 12.92 -30.84 -2.74
CA GLU A 13 13.66 -30.79 -3.99
C GLU A 13 14.94 -29.99 -3.81
N GLU A 14 16.08 -30.56 -4.21
CA GLU A 14 17.38 -29.89 -4.12
C GLU A 14 17.76 -29.30 -5.48
N VAL A 15 17.78 -27.97 -5.58
CA VAL A 15 18.23 -27.27 -6.79
C VAL A 15 19.69 -26.86 -6.62
N LYS A 16 20.54 -27.32 -7.53
CA LYS A 16 21.94 -26.91 -7.61
C LYS A 16 22.06 -25.66 -8.49
N LEU A 17 22.52 -24.56 -7.91
CA LEU A 17 22.86 -23.33 -8.62
C LEU A 17 24.37 -23.14 -8.59
N ILE A 18 24.94 -22.80 -9.75
CA ILE A 18 26.34 -22.41 -9.86
C ILE A 18 26.37 -20.89 -10.02
N ASP A 19 27.07 -20.21 -9.11
CA ASP A 19 27.21 -18.75 -9.19
C ASP A 19 28.25 -18.32 -10.25
N LYS A 20 28.30 -17.01 -10.54
CA LYS A 20 29.30 -16.44 -11.48
C LYS A 20 30.76 -16.66 -11.04
N LYS A 21 31.01 -17.04 -9.78
CA LYS A 21 32.32 -17.38 -9.22
C LYS A 21 32.54 -18.90 -9.15
N LEU A 22 31.75 -19.70 -9.89
CA LEU A 22 31.81 -21.16 -9.98
C LEU A 22 31.59 -21.90 -8.65
N ARG A 23 30.94 -21.27 -7.68
CA ARG A 23 30.58 -21.91 -6.42
C ARG A 23 29.20 -22.57 -6.54
N THR A 24 29.11 -23.80 -6.08
CA THR A 24 27.85 -24.55 -6.06
C THR A 24 27.08 -24.21 -4.78
N LYS A 25 25.85 -23.72 -4.95
CA LYS A 25 24.88 -23.52 -3.88
C LYS A 25 23.74 -24.51 -4.05
N ILE A 26 23.42 -25.26 -2.99
CA ILE A 26 22.27 -26.15 -2.95
C ILE A 26 21.13 -25.40 -2.27
N ILE A 27 20.01 -25.25 -2.96
CA ILE A 27 18.77 -24.71 -2.39
C ILE A 27 17.81 -25.87 -2.19
N LYS A 28 17.37 -26.07 -0.94
CA LYS A 28 16.31 -27.01 -0.61
C LYS A 28 14.97 -26.29 -0.73
N ILE A 29 14.12 -26.74 -1.63
CA ILE A 29 12.78 -26.20 -1.84
C ILE A 29 11.81 -27.27 -1.34
N GLU A 30 11.06 -26.93 -0.29
CA GLU A 30 9.94 -27.76 0.17
C GLU A 30 8.77 -27.57 -0.78
N LYS A 31 8.27 -28.67 -1.34
CA LYS A 31 7.10 -28.70 -2.23
C LYS A 31 6.01 -29.58 -1.62
N PRO A 32 4.77 -29.09 -1.54
CA PRO A 32 3.65 -29.92 -1.12
C PRO A 32 3.34 -30.97 -2.19
N LEU A 33 3.31 -32.24 -1.78
CA LEU A 33 2.96 -33.39 -2.60
C LEU A 33 1.58 -33.92 -2.18
N ILE A 34 0.66 -33.99 -3.14
CA ILE A 34 -0.65 -34.62 -2.94
C ILE A 34 -0.49 -36.11 -3.25
N ILE A 35 -0.75 -36.96 -2.27
CA ILE A 35 -0.73 -38.41 -2.46
C ILE A 35 -2.10 -38.82 -2.99
N LEU A 36 -2.16 -39.21 -4.27
CA LEU A 36 -3.41 -39.56 -4.97
C LEU A 36 -3.98 -40.92 -4.54
N GLU A 37 -3.15 -41.81 -4.02
CA GLU A 37 -3.54 -43.16 -3.60
C GLU A 37 -3.16 -43.41 -2.16
N GLU A 38 -4.12 -43.36 -1.23
CA GLU A 38 -3.89 -43.92 0.10
C GLU A 38 -5.15 -44.64 0.61
N LYS A 39 -5.12 -45.98 0.52
CA LYS A 39 -5.95 -46.93 1.29
C LYS A 39 -5.56 -46.91 2.80
N THR A 40 -5.14 -45.77 3.33
CA THR A 40 -4.60 -45.67 4.70
C THR A 40 -5.50 -44.81 5.58
N ILE A 41 -5.91 -45.42 6.68
CA ILE A 41 -6.80 -44.91 7.74
C ILE A 41 -6.15 -43.79 8.59
N PHE A 42 -4.89 -43.46 8.32
CA PHE A 42 -4.12 -42.46 9.04
C PHE A 42 -3.45 -41.52 8.05
N SER A 43 -4.16 -40.47 7.63
CA SER A 43 -3.57 -39.44 6.79
C SER A 43 -2.71 -38.49 7.64
N THR A 44 -1.40 -38.74 7.66
CA THR A 44 -0.40 -37.84 8.26
C THR A 44 0.02 -36.81 7.20
N GLY A 45 -0.16 -35.51 7.48
CA GLY A 45 0.13 -34.46 6.50
C GLY A 45 -0.40 -33.09 6.90
N HIS A 46 0.09 -32.04 6.23
CA HIS A 46 -0.37 -30.67 6.41
C HIS A 46 -1.71 -30.47 5.73
N LYS A 47 -2.68 -29.85 6.42
CA LYS A 47 -3.95 -29.46 5.80
C LYS A 47 -3.72 -28.22 4.93
N VAL A 48 -4.03 -28.34 3.65
CA VAL A 48 -3.98 -27.21 2.70
C VAL A 48 -5.34 -27.06 2.04
N LYS A 49 -5.68 -25.83 1.67
CA LYS A 49 -6.84 -25.55 0.82
C LYS A 49 -6.37 -25.50 -0.62
N VAL A 50 -6.93 -26.38 -1.44
CA VAL A 50 -6.70 -26.39 -2.88
C VAL A 50 -7.71 -25.45 -3.51
N VAL A 51 -7.23 -24.63 -4.44
CA VAL A 51 -8.02 -23.68 -5.21
C VAL A 51 -7.83 -24.04 -6.67
N ASP A 52 -8.91 -24.03 -7.44
CA ASP A 52 -8.85 -24.24 -8.88
C ASP A 52 -7.98 -23.16 -9.55
N ALA A 53 -7.29 -23.53 -10.63
CA ALA A 53 -6.38 -22.63 -11.32
C ALA A 53 -7.09 -21.33 -11.77
N ASP A 54 -8.31 -21.46 -12.28
CA ASP A 54 -9.13 -20.32 -12.72
C ASP A 54 -9.46 -19.36 -11.57
N ASP A 55 -9.77 -19.90 -10.38
CA ASP A 55 -10.09 -19.09 -9.21
C ASP A 55 -8.81 -18.47 -8.61
N PHE A 56 -7.67 -19.15 -8.69
CA PHE A 56 -6.38 -18.58 -8.33
C PHE A 56 -5.99 -17.42 -9.26
N GLU A 57 -6.20 -17.55 -10.57
CA GLU A 57 -5.95 -16.46 -11.52
C GLU A 57 -6.86 -15.25 -11.26
N LYS A 58 -8.15 -15.48 -10.97
CA LYS A 58 -9.08 -14.40 -10.58
C LYS A 58 -8.60 -13.69 -9.32
N LEU A 59 -8.18 -14.43 -8.30
CA LEU A 59 -7.60 -13.85 -7.08
C LEU A 59 -6.35 -13.02 -7.40
N GLY A 60 -5.47 -13.53 -8.26
CA GLY A 60 -4.29 -12.81 -8.72
C GLY A 60 -4.62 -11.48 -9.39
N LYS A 61 -5.66 -11.47 -10.25
CA LYS A 61 -6.17 -10.24 -10.89
C LYS A 61 -6.72 -9.26 -9.85
N ILE A 62 -7.59 -9.72 -8.95
CA ILE A 62 -8.18 -8.87 -7.89
C ILE A 62 -7.08 -8.23 -7.03
N ILE A 63 -6.06 -9.00 -6.64
CA ILE A 63 -4.94 -8.49 -5.84
C ILE A 63 -4.15 -7.44 -6.62
N LYS A 64 -3.95 -7.66 -7.93
CA LYS A 64 -3.24 -6.71 -8.80
C LYS A 64 -4.03 -5.41 -8.93
N ASP A 65 -5.32 -5.49 -9.22
CA ASP A 65 -6.20 -4.32 -9.38
C ASP A 65 -6.25 -3.52 -8.06
N PHE A 66 -6.42 -4.20 -6.92
CA PHE A 66 -6.40 -3.56 -5.61
C PHE A 66 -5.07 -2.84 -5.32
N ARG A 67 -3.94 -3.40 -5.79
CA ARG A 67 -2.63 -2.76 -5.65
C ARG A 67 -2.50 -1.50 -6.51
N GLU A 68 -3.06 -1.51 -7.72
CA GLU A 68 -3.09 -0.35 -8.62
C GLU A 68 -4.00 0.75 -8.07
N ASP A 69 -5.18 0.39 -7.57
CA ASP A 69 -6.10 1.32 -6.90
C ASP A 69 -5.47 1.96 -5.68
N LYS A 70 -4.83 1.16 -4.82
CA LYS A 70 -4.10 1.66 -3.65
C LYS A 70 -3.03 2.67 -4.04
N LYS A 71 -2.28 2.40 -5.12
CA LYS A 71 -1.24 3.33 -5.61
C LYS A 71 -1.87 4.65 -6.07
N THR A 72 -2.98 4.58 -6.79
CA THR A 72 -3.71 5.76 -7.29
C THR A 72 -4.26 6.60 -6.14
N LEU A 73 -4.86 5.96 -5.13
CA LEU A 73 -5.38 6.63 -3.94
C LEU A 73 -4.28 7.34 -3.15
N ILE A 74 -3.10 6.72 -3.00
CA ILE A 74 -1.95 7.37 -2.34
C ILE A 74 -1.52 8.62 -3.12
N GLN A 75 -1.45 8.55 -4.45
CA GLN A 75 -1.10 9.71 -5.27
C GLN A 75 -2.11 10.85 -5.13
N GLN A 76 -3.41 10.53 -5.11
CA GLN A 76 -4.46 11.52 -4.89
C GLN A 76 -4.37 12.15 -3.50
N LEU A 77 -4.06 11.36 -2.47
CA LEU A 77 -3.88 11.86 -1.10
C LEU A 77 -2.73 12.88 -1.03
N THR A 78 -1.58 12.57 -1.63
CA THR A 78 -0.43 13.49 -1.67
C THR A 78 -0.79 14.81 -2.36
N ILE A 79 -1.50 14.76 -3.48
CA ILE A 79 -1.95 15.99 -4.18
C ILE A 79 -2.89 16.81 -3.28
N MET A 80 -3.81 16.16 -2.55
CA MET A 80 -4.69 16.87 -1.62
C MET A 80 -3.94 17.50 -0.45
N GLU A 81 -2.90 16.84 0.07
CA GLU A 81 -2.05 17.39 1.13
C GLU A 81 -1.31 18.65 0.65
N ASP A 82 -0.76 18.62 -0.57
CA ASP A 82 -0.11 19.78 -1.18
C ASP A 82 -1.08 20.97 -1.35
N ILE A 83 -2.29 20.70 -1.85
CA ILE A 83 -3.34 21.72 -2.00
C ILE A 83 -3.74 22.30 -0.63
N LEU A 84 -3.89 21.45 0.39
CA LEU A 84 -4.27 21.88 1.73
C LEU A 84 -3.21 22.83 2.30
N GLU A 85 -1.93 22.51 2.11
CA GLU A 85 -0.82 23.32 2.57
C GLU A 85 -0.77 24.67 1.84
N ASP A 86 -0.97 24.68 0.52
CA ASP A 86 -1.10 25.92 -0.26
C ASP A 86 -2.26 26.80 0.25
N LYS A 87 -3.42 26.21 0.56
CA LYS A 87 -4.57 26.96 1.11
C LYS A 87 -4.31 27.50 2.51
N LYS A 88 -3.61 26.78 3.38
CA LYS A 88 -3.20 27.30 4.69
C LYS A 88 -2.27 28.50 4.53
N ASN A 89 -1.28 28.42 3.63
CA ASN A 89 -0.36 29.51 3.35
C ASN A 89 -1.08 30.74 2.80
N TYR A 90 -2.03 30.53 1.89
CA TYR A 90 -2.85 31.62 1.35
C TYR A 90 -3.71 32.30 2.43
N ILE A 91 -4.36 31.53 3.30
CA ILE A 91 -5.13 32.08 4.42
C ILE A 91 -4.21 32.89 5.34
N HIS A 92 -3.03 32.38 5.66
CA HIS A 92 -2.06 33.08 6.49
C HIS A 92 -1.63 34.43 5.88
N GLN A 93 -1.41 34.48 4.57
CA GLN A 93 -1.12 35.75 3.87
C GLN A 93 -2.27 36.74 3.97
N LEU A 94 -3.50 36.29 3.79
CA LEU A 94 -4.69 37.15 3.93
C LEU A 94 -4.86 37.68 5.36
N GLU A 95 -4.52 36.88 6.38
CA GLU A 95 -4.52 37.33 7.78
C GLU A 95 -3.49 38.44 8.02
N ILE A 96 -2.27 38.28 7.50
CA ILE A 96 -1.23 39.32 7.56
C ILE A 96 -1.70 40.62 6.90
N GLU A 97 -2.29 40.53 5.70
CA GLU A 97 -2.77 41.70 4.97
C GLU A 97 -3.95 42.38 5.68
N LYS A 98 -4.87 41.60 6.25
CA LYS A 98 -5.99 42.09 7.06
C LYS A 98 -5.50 42.89 8.27
N GLU A 99 -4.47 42.43 8.98
CA GLU A 99 -3.91 43.17 10.12
C GLU A 99 -3.20 44.45 9.66
N ARG A 100 -2.43 44.42 8.56
CA ARG A 100 -1.83 45.65 7.98
C ARG A 100 -2.86 46.71 7.60
N LEU A 101 -3.99 46.28 7.02
CA LEU A 101 -5.10 47.18 6.65
C LEU A 101 -5.78 47.80 7.87
N LYS A 102 -5.93 47.04 8.97
CA LYS A 102 -6.45 47.59 10.23
C LYS A 102 -5.52 48.66 10.80
N GLU A 103 -4.21 48.44 10.81
CA GLU A 103 -3.24 49.42 11.32
C GLU A 103 -3.29 50.73 10.51
N THR A 104 -3.36 50.64 9.19
CA THR A 104 -3.44 51.82 8.30
C THR A 104 -4.77 52.58 8.42
N THR A 105 -5.90 51.90 8.58
CA THR A 105 -7.21 52.57 8.80
C THR A 105 -7.36 53.14 10.20
N SER A 106 -6.73 52.52 11.21
CA SER A 106 -6.74 53.01 12.60
C SER A 106 -5.87 54.28 12.77
N GLY A 107 -4.72 54.35 12.07
CA GLY A 107 -3.82 55.50 12.14
C GLY A 107 -4.27 56.72 11.31
N GLY A 108 -5.03 56.51 10.22
CA GLY A 108 -5.37 57.58 9.27
C GLY A 108 -6.48 58.54 9.70
N ARG A 109 -7.40 58.12 10.58
CA ARG A 109 -8.55 58.96 11.00
C ARG A 109 -8.28 59.89 12.17
N LEU A 110 -7.36 59.54 13.08
CA LEU A 110 -7.07 60.37 14.26
C LEU A 110 -6.02 61.48 14.01
N GLY A 111 -5.15 61.31 13.01
CA GLY A 111 -4.13 62.32 12.66
C GLY A 111 -4.66 63.54 11.91
N ARG A 112 -5.79 63.42 11.19
CA ARG A 112 -6.35 64.55 10.39
C ARG A 112 -7.29 65.46 11.18
N ILE A 113 -7.91 64.96 12.26
CA ILE A 113 -8.84 65.75 13.08
C ILE A 113 -8.08 66.71 14.01
N LYS A 114 -6.82 66.43 14.37
CA LYS A 114 -5.98 67.32 15.19
C LYS A 114 -5.47 68.58 14.48
N ASN A 115 -5.64 68.71 13.16
CA ASN A 115 -5.20 69.88 12.38
C ASN A 115 -6.36 70.79 11.91
N ILE A 116 -7.59 70.60 12.43
CA ILE A 116 -8.78 71.38 12.02
C ILE A 116 -9.40 72.16 13.21
N LEU A 117 -8.80 72.12 14.41
CA LEU A 117 -9.21 72.95 15.55
C LEU A 117 -8.07 73.86 16.00
#